data_AF-A0A1I3CYB4-F1
#
_entry.id   AF-A0A1I3CYB4-F1
#
_cell.length_a   1.000
_cell.length_b   1.000
_cell.length_c   1.000
_cell.angle_alpha   90.00
_cell.angle_beta   90.00
_cell.angle_gamma   90.00
#
_symmetry.space_group_name_H-M   'P 1'
#
loop_
_entity.id
_entity.type
_entity.pdbx_description
1 polymer ?
#
loop_
_entity_poly.entity_id
_entity_poly.type
_entity_poly.pdbx_seq_one_letter_code
_entity_poly.pdbx_strand_id
1 'polypeptide(L)'
;MIDKNFYLENLSAFDILIEDEDRQQAESLIFRVYSMLQRDKIWMNDVAGKDEIFEDDIEFIEQIDQELKELDEQYDFRFDDFYKLVQQKLKEKQSYLDVNSESSDIIIQNNDILVETEENFLEELDDELETEDEDDYFDEEEESEFSDISDEELDLVTDFILESAKTRFNYSDFLESLLPMDKDFVNNDIILAIIAEKAFGVETTEIAENILFACEEAVYEMDEEDLEKIIDKKSKELGAELLAFKIASDSLQQGANPVNVVQQISQLLRSK
;
A
#
# COMPACT_ATOMS: atom_id res chain seq x y z
N MET A 1 10.78 -15.58 5.19
CA MET A 1 10.26 -16.12 6.46
C MET A 1 8.75 -16.05 6.41
N ILE A 2 8.06 -17.09 6.88
CA ILE A 2 6.60 -17.21 6.78
C ILE A 2 5.98 -16.42 7.92
N ASP A 3 5.08 -15.50 7.58
CA ASP A 3 4.32 -14.75 8.57
C ASP A 3 3.06 -15.52 8.98
N LYS A 4 3.15 -16.28 10.08
CA LYS A 4 2.04 -17.10 10.57
C LYS A 4 0.86 -16.26 11.09
N ASN A 5 1.15 -15.09 11.67
CA ASN A 5 0.12 -14.21 12.22
C ASN A 5 -0.77 -13.65 11.11
N PHE A 6 -0.17 -13.28 9.98
CA PHE A 6 -0.91 -12.87 8.80
C PHE A 6 -2.01 -13.88 8.42
N TYR A 7 -1.68 -15.17 8.31
CA TYR A 7 -2.67 -16.18 7.93
C TYR A 7 -3.78 -16.34 8.96
N LEU A 8 -3.42 -16.42 10.24
CA LEU A 8 -4.39 -16.63 11.32
C LEU A 8 -5.37 -15.45 11.46
N GLU A 9 -4.85 -14.22 11.42
CA GLU A 9 -5.67 -13.02 11.53
C GLU A 9 -6.61 -12.87 10.34
N ASN A 10 -6.11 -13.10 9.12
CA ASN A 10 -6.91 -12.90 7.91
C ASN A 10 -7.94 -14.03 7.70
N LEU A 11 -7.66 -15.26 8.11
CA LEU A 11 -8.66 -16.34 8.10
C LEU A 11 -9.73 -16.11 9.17
N SER A 12 -9.34 -15.68 10.38
CA SER A 12 -10.32 -15.31 11.41
C SER A 12 -11.19 -14.12 10.99
N ALA A 13 -10.61 -13.12 10.31
CA ALA A 13 -11.37 -11.98 9.79
C ALA A 13 -12.29 -12.40 8.63
N PHE A 14 -11.89 -13.38 7.80
CA PHE A 14 -12.75 -13.94 6.77
C PHE A 14 -14.01 -14.58 7.36
N ASP A 15 -13.87 -15.36 8.44
CA ASP A 15 -15.01 -15.98 9.12
C ASP A 15 -16.01 -14.93 9.64
N ILE A 16 -15.53 -13.80 10.14
CA ILE A 16 -16.38 -12.70 10.61
C ILE A 16 -17.10 -12.05 9.41
N LEU A 17 -16.37 -11.72 8.34
CA LEU A 17 -16.93 -11.05 7.16
C LEU A 17 -17.98 -11.91 6.45
N ILE A 18 -17.79 -13.23 6.40
CA ILE A 18 -18.76 -14.12 5.78
C ILE A 18 -20.01 -14.33 6.66
N GLU A 19 -19.88 -14.27 7.99
CA GLU A 19 -21.01 -14.24 8.93
C GLU A 19 -21.82 -12.95 8.83
N ASP A 20 -21.15 -11.82 8.62
CA ASP A 20 -21.76 -10.49 8.45
C ASP A 20 -22.35 -10.25 7.04
N GLU A 21 -22.37 -11.28 6.19
CA GLU A 21 -22.83 -11.25 4.79
C GLU A 21 -22.07 -10.27 3.87
N ASP A 22 -20.90 -9.76 4.29
CA ASP A 22 -20.02 -8.93 3.46
C ASP A 22 -19.14 -9.79 2.55
N ARG A 23 -19.81 -10.39 1.56
CA ARG A 23 -19.18 -11.30 0.61
C ARG A 23 -18.07 -10.63 -0.22
N GLN A 24 -18.19 -9.35 -0.53
CA GLN A 24 -17.22 -8.67 -1.40
C GLN A 24 -15.90 -8.46 -0.66
N GLN A 25 -15.95 -8.02 0.60
CA GLN A 25 -14.75 -7.89 1.42
C GLN A 25 -14.15 -9.25 1.77
N ALA A 26 -14.98 -10.25 2.11
CA ALA A 26 -14.55 -11.62 2.36
C ALA A 26 -13.81 -12.22 1.15
N GLU A 27 -14.35 -12.04 -0.06
CA GLU A 27 -13.72 -12.48 -1.31
C GLU A 27 -12.35 -11.80 -1.50
N SER A 28 -12.28 -10.46 -1.37
CA SER A 28 -11.01 -9.74 -1.51
C SER A 28 -9.97 -10.21 -0.48
N LEU A 29 -10.38 -10.46 0.75
CA LEU A 29 -9.50 -10.91 1.83
C LEU A 29 -8.97 -12.31 1.55
N ILE A 30 -9.84 -13.25 1.15
CA ILE A 30 -9.42 -14.64 0.94
C ILE A 30 -8.52 -14.78 -0.30
N PHE A 31 -8.71 -13.97 -1.34
CA PHE A 31 -7.77 -13.89 -2.47
C PHE A 31 -6.39 -13.33 -2.06
N ARG A 32 -6.34 -12.42 -1.08
CA ARG A 32 -5.08 -11.92 -0.50
C ARG A 32 -4.34 -13.05 0.21
N VAL A 33 -5.05 -13.80 1.06
CA VAL A 33 -4.51 -14.97 1.78
C VAL A 33 -3.96 -16.01 0.80
N TYR A 34 -4.75 -16.36 -0.22
CA TYR A 34 -4.33 -17.29 -1.25
C TYR A 34 -3.07 -16.82 -2.01
N SER A 35 -2.99 -15.53 -2.36
CA SER A 35 -1.84 -14.98 -3.07
C SER A 35 -0.55 -15.05 -2.24
N MET A 36 -0.65 -14.76 -0.94
CA MET A 36 0.48 -14.90 0.00
C MET A 36 0.92 -16.36 0.12
N LEU A 37 -0.04 -17.29 0.20
CA LEU A 37 0.25 -18.72 0.23
C LEU A 37 1.05 -19.17 -1.01
N GLN A 38 0.66 -18.73 -2.21
CA GLN A 38 1.38 -19.08 -3.43
C GLN A 38 2.80 -18.50 -3.44
N ARG A 39 2.99 -17.26 -2.97
CA ARG A 39 4.31 -16.65 -2.82
C ARG A 39 5.18 -17.46 -1.87
N ASP A 40 4.66 -17.83 -0.71
CA ASP A 40 5.41 -18.53 0.33
C ASP A 40 5.76 -19.96 -0.12
N LYS A 41 4.85 -20.64 -0.83
CA LYS A 41 5.14 -21.92 -1.48
C LYS A 41 6.27 -21.83 -2.51
N ILE A 42 6.31 -20.77 -3.33
CA ILE A 42 7.41 -20.55 -4.28
C ILE A 42 8.70 -20.29 -3.52
N TRP A 43 8.67 -19.42 -2.51
CA TRP A 43 9.83 -19.11 -1.70
C TRP A 43 10.43 -20.37 -1.04
N MET A 44 9.58 -21.22 -0.43
CA MET A 44 10.03 -22.47 0.19
C MET A 44 10.62 -23.48 -0.80
N ASN A 45 10.06 -23.57 -2.01
CA ASN A 45 10.51 -24.57 -3.00
C ASN A 45 11.75 -24.12 -3.77
N ASP A 46 11.84 -22.83 -4.11
CA ASP A 46 12.76 -22.32 -5.12
C ASP A 46 13.83 -21.38 -4.57
N VAL A 47 13.63 -20.79 -3.38
CA VAL A 47 14.48 -19.71 -2.86
C VAL A 47 15.14 -20.05 -1.53
N ALA A 48 14.39 -20.61 -0.58
CA ALA A 48 14.86 -20.84 0.77
C ALA A 48 15.96 -21.91 0.85
N GLY A 49 16.97 -21.65 1.68
CA GLY A 49 17.98 -22.64 2.03
C GLY A 49 17.38 -23.77 2.87
N LYS A 50 17.95 -24.99 2.81
CA LYS A 50 17.45 -26.14 3.60
C LYS A 50 17.46 -25.91 5.11
N ASP A 51 18.28 -24.99 5.59
CA ASP A 51 18.41 -24.64 7.01
C ASP A 51 17.45 -23.51 7.43
N GLU A 52 16.70 -22.92 6.49
CA GLU A 52 15.74 -21.82 6.71
C GLU A 52 14.28 -22.29 6.71
N ILE A 53 14.04 -23.56 6.36
CA ILE A 53 12.72 -24.17 6.34
C ILE A 53 12.61 -25.11 7.52
N PHE A 54 11.76 -24.77 8.48
CA PHE A 54 11.44 -25.64 9.60
C PHE A 54 10.30 -26.59 9.26
N GLU A 55 10.25 -27.76 9.88
CA GLU A 55 9.16 -28.73 9.71
C GLU A 55 7.80 -28.09 10.07
N ASP A 56 7.78 -27.29 11.14
CA ASP A 56 6.61 -26.50 11.57
C ASP A 56 6.12 -25.49 10.53
N ASP A 57 6.97 -25.04 9.60
CA ASP A 57 6.59 -24.11 8.53
C ASP A 57 5.93 -24.84 7.36
N ILE A 58 6.43 -26.05 7.06
CA ILE A 58 5.83 -26.95 6.06
C ILE A 58 4.45 -27.38 6.52
N GLU A 59 4.33 -27.87 7.75
CA GLU A 59 3.06 -28.31 8.31
C GLU A 59 2.03 -27.17 8.34
N PHE A 60 2.47 -25.96 8.72
CA PHE A 60 1.58 -24.80 8.75
C PHE A 60 1.08 -24.42 7.35
N ILE A 61 1.97 -24.34 6.36
CA ILE A 61 1.57 -24.02 4.98
C ILE A 61 0.65 -25.10 4.38
N GLU A 62 0.86 -26.37 4.71
CA GLU A 62 -0.02 -27.46 4.30
C GLU A 62 -1.41 -27.35 4.95
N GLN A 63 -1.49 -26.95 6.22
CA GLN A 63 -2.77 -26.70 6.91
C GLN A 63 -3.55 -25.57 6.24
N ILE A 64 -2.89 -24.42 6.00
CA ILE A 64 -3.52 -23.28 5.32
C ILE A 64 -3.96 -23.65 3.90
N ASP A 65 -3.16 -24.41 3.16
CA ASP A 65 -3.53 -24.86 1.82
C ASP A 65 -4.74 -25.80 1.81
N GLN A 66 -4.89 -26.62 2.85
CA GLN A 66 -6.05 -27.49 2.99
C GLN A 66 -7.30 -26.68 3.34
N GLU A 67 -7.18 -25.73 4.25
CA GLU A 67 -8.27 -24.84 4.65
C GLU A 67 -8.78 -24.01 3.47
N LEU A 68 -7.89 -23.42 2.67
CA LEU A 68 -8.28 -22.68 1.47
C LEU A 68 -8.98 -23.56 0.41
N LYS A 69 -8.62 -24.85 0.29
CA LYS A 69 -9.34 -25.77 -0.61
C LYS A 69 -10.76 -26.04 -0.11
N GLU A 70 -10.93 -26.22 1.19
CA GLU A 70 -12.24 -26.41 1.79
C GLU A 70 -13.13 -25.17 1.60
N LEU A 71 -12.56 -23.98 1.75
CA LEU A 71 -13.24 -22.71 1.47
C LEU A 71 -13.59 -22.55 -0.02
N ASP A 72 -12.69 -22.95 -0.93
CA ASP A 72 -12.96 -22.92 -2.38
C ASP A 72 -14.13 -23.84 -2.75
N GLU A 73 -14.17 -25.05 -2.17
CA GLU A 73 -15.28 -26.00 -2.36
C GLU A 73 -16.60 -25.49 -1.78
N GLN A 74 -16.55 -24.79 -0.64
CA GLN A 74 -17.73 -24.28 0.05
C GLN A 74 -18.33 -23.04 -0.63
N TYR A 75 -17.49 -22.13 -1.12
CA TYR A 75 -17.91 -20.80 -1.58
C TYR A 75 -17.70 -20.55 -3.08
N ASP A 76 -17.04 -21.47 -3.80
CA ASP A 76 -16.74 -21.41 -5.25
C ASP A 76 -15.92 -20.16 -5.63
N PHE A 77 -14.84 -19.90 -4.88
CA PHE A 77 -13.94 -18.76 -5.15
C PHE A 77 -13.13 -18.94 -6.44
N ARG A 78 -12.90 -20.17 -6.88
CA ARG A 78 -12.16 -20.56 -8.07
C ARG A 78 -10.70 -20.11 -8.02
N PHE A 79 -10.03 -20.36 -6.90
CA PHE A 79 -8.62 -19.96 -6.70
C PHE A 79 -7.68 -20.46 -7.81
N ASP A 80 -7.87 -21.69 -8.28
CA ASP A 80 -7.07 -22.27 -9.35
C ASP A 80 -7.19 -21.51 -10.68
N ASP A 81 -8.39 -21.03 -11.00
CA ASP A 81 -8.65 -20.27 -12.22
C ASP A 81 -8.04 -18.87 -12.10
N PHE A 82 -8.15 -18.26 -10.92
CA PHE A 82 -7.49 -17.00 -10.60
C PHE A 82 -5.96 -17.12 -10.72
N TYR A 83 -5.36 -18.15 -10.14
CA TYR A 83 -3.92 -18.37 -10.22
C TYR A 83 -3.43 -18.54 -11.66
N LYS A 84 -4.13 -19.35 -12.47
CA LYS A 84 -3.81 -19.52 -13.89
C LYS A 84 -3.89 -18.20 -14.65
N LEU A 85 -4.90 -17.38 -14.36
CA LEU A 85 -5.07 -16.07 -14.98
C LEU A 85 -3.90 -15.13 -14.63
N VAL A 86 -3.52 -15.07 -13.35
CA VAL A 86 -2.36 -14.28 -12.87
C VAL A 86 -1.07 -14.76 -13.55
N GLN A 87 -0.83 -16.06 -13.60
CA GLN A 87 0.35 -16.65 -14.25
C GLN A 87 0.39 -16.36 -15.75
N GLN A 88 -0.76 -16.41 -16.44
CA GLN A 88 -0.85 -16.05 -17.85
C GLN A 88 -0.54 -14.56 -18.05
N LYS A 89 -1.09 -13.69 -17.21
CA LYS A 89 -0.85 -12.23 -17.27
C LYS A 89 0.61 -11.86 -17.01
N LEU A 90 1.28 -12.55 -16.08
CA LEU A 90 2.71 -12.35 -15.83
C LEU A 90 3.55 -12.77 -17.04
N LYS A 91 3.24 -13.90 -17.68
CA LYS A 91 3.91 -14.35 -18.91
C LYS A 91 3.68 -13.40 -20.08
N GLU A 92 2.49 -12.82 -20.21
CA GLU A 92 2.19 -11.80 -21.22
C GLU A 92 3.07 -10.55 -21.03
N LYS A 93 3.28 -10.10 -19.79
CA LYS A 93 4.15 -8.95 -19.48
C LYS A 93 5.64 -9.25 -19.73
N GLN A 94 6.11 -10.46 -19.41
CA GLN A 94 7.49 -10.88 -19.70
C GLN A 94 7.74 -11.01 -21.21
N SER A 95 6.77 -11.54 -21.96
CA SER A 95 6.83 -11.61 -23.42
C SER A 95 6.91 -10.23 -24.09
N TYR A 96 6.23 -9.22 -23.53
CA TYR A 96 6.36 -7.84 -24.02
C TYR A 96 7.74 -7.22 -23.77
N LEU A 97 8.45 -7.67 -22.74
CA LEU A 97 9.84 -7.28 -22.46
C LEU A 97 10.82 -7.99 -23.40
N ASP A 98 10.55 -9.25 -23.75
CA ASP A 98 11.38 -10.03 -24.68
C ASP A 98 11.25 -9.59 -26.16
N VAL A 99 10.12 -9.02 -26.57
CA VAL A 99 9.90 -8.58 -27.97
C VAL A 99 10.58 -7.23 -28.28
N ASN A 100 11.02 -6.47 -27.28
CA ASN A 100 11.74 -5.20 -27.47
C ASN A 100 13.27 -5.29 -27.29
N SER A 101 13.82 -6.50 -27.13
CA SER A 101 15.27 -6.73 -27.05
C SER A 101 15.76 -7.57 -28.23
N GLU A 102 15.73 -7.00 -29.44
CA GLU A 102 16.74 -7.38 -30.42
C GLU A 102 18.03 -6.67 -30.03
N SER A 103 19.03 -7.46 -29.63
CA SER A 103 20.45 -7.10 -29.38
C SER A 103 20.87 -6.91 -27.93
N SER A 104 20.88 -7.98 -27.14
CA SER A 104 22.08 -8.39 -26.40
C SER A 104 21.84 -9.67 -25.63
N ASP A 105 22.65 -10.69 -25.90
CA ASP A 105 22.88 -11.81 -25.00
C ASP A 105 23.26 -11.26 -23.62
N ILE A 106 22.38 -11.39 -22.63
CA ILE A 106 22.78 -11.31 -21.22
C ILE A 106 22.34 -12.60 -20.55
N ILE A 107 23.35 -13.46 -20.46
CA ILE A 107 23.45 -14.61 -19.57
C ILE A 107 23.07 -14.15 -18.16
N ILE A 108 22.10 -14.84 -17.56
CA ILE A 108 21.86 -14.80 -16.11
C ILE A 108 23.10 -15.39 -15.45
N GLN A 109 23.98 -14.54 -14.93
CA GLN A 109 25.04 -14.90 -13.99
C GLN A 109 25.01 -13.92 -12.82
N ASN A 110 24.83 -14.49 -11.64
CA ASN A 110 25.04 -13.86 -10.33
C ASN A 110 26.31 -13.00 -10.32
N ASN A 111 26.19 -11.74 -9.89
CA ASN A 111 27.01 -11.11 -8.85
C ASN A 111 26.74 -9.61 -8.75
N ASP A 112 26.69 -9.13 -7.49
CA ASP A 112 27.07 -7.80 -7.00
C ASP A 112 26.74 -6.59 -7.87
N ILE A 113 25.70 -5.85 -7.48
CA ILE A 113 25.63 -4.42 -7.79
C ILE A 113 26.01 -3.67 -6.52
N LEU A 114 27.27 -3.22 -6.55
CA LEU A 114 27.83 -2.18 -5.69
C LEU A 114 26.93 -0.94 -5.68
N VAL A 115 26.71 -0.44 -4.47
CA VAL A 115 26.28 0.93 -4.18
C VAL A 115 27.39 1.88 -4.63
N GLU A 116 27.12 2.70 -5.65
CA GLU A 116 27.82 3.97 -5.85
C GLU A 116 26.96 5.08 -5.24
N THR A 117 27.43 5.55 -4.08
CA THR A 117 27.02 6.77 -3.40
C THR A 117 27.36 8.00 -4.25
N GLU A 118 26.35 8.79 -4.63
CA GLU A 118 26.54 10.21 -4.93
C GLU A 118 25.97 11.04 -3.77
N GLU A 119 26.91 11.52 -2.95
CA GLU A 119 26.77 12.60 -1.99
C GLU A 119 26.35 13.89 -2.71
N ASN A 120 25.25 14.52 -2.27
CA ASN A 120 25.16 15.97 -2.02
C ASN A 120 23.70 16.40 -1.76
N PHE A 121 23.31 16.45 -0.49
CA PHE A 121 22.46 17.53 0.04
C PHE A 121 22.51 17.52 1.57
N LEU A 122 23.61 18.02 2.13
CA LEU A 122 23.72 18.35 3.56
C LEU A 122 24.47 19.67 3.64
N GLU A 123 23.71 20.76 3.57
CA GLU A 123 24.18 22.11 3.86
C GLU A 123 23.49 22.56 5.15
N GLU A 124 24.21 22.37 6.25
CA GLU A 124 24.40 23.32 7.36
C GLU A 124 23.15 24.07 7.86
N LEU A 125 22.62 23.67 9.03
CA LEU A 125 22.02 24.61 9.98
C LEU A 125 22.64 24.43 11.36
N ASP A 126 23.15 25.57 11.81
CA ASP A 126 24.07 25.86 12.90
C ASP A 126 23.41 25.73 14.28
N ASP A 127 24.26 25.45 15.27
CA ASP A 127 23.97 25.28 16.69
C ASP A 127 23.31 26.52 17.32
N GLU A 128 22.26 26.34 18.11
CA GLU A 128 22.06 27.13 19.34
C GLU A 128 21.37 26.27 20.42
N LEU A 129 22.22 25.57 21.18
CA LEU A 129 21.90 24.93 22.46
C LEU A 129 21.66 26.00 23.53
N GLU A 130 20.42 26.08 24.05
CA GLU A 130 20.17 26.58 25.41
C GLU A 130 19.62 25.42 26.25
N THR A 131 20.50 24.91 27.12
CA THR A 131 20.21 23.99 28.23
C THR A 131 19.80 24.76 29.47
N GLU A 132 18.78 24.27 30.19
CA GLU A 132 18.54 24.37 31.65
C GLU A 132 17.14 23.74 31.88
N ASP A 133 16.83 22.86 32.82
CA ASP A 133 17.51 21.93 33.73
C ASP A 133 16.37 21.19 34.51
N GLU A 134 16.58 19.93 34.92
CA GLU A 134 15.99 19.24 36.11
C GLU A 134 14.45 18.99 36.15
N ASP A 135 13.86 17.80 36.36
CA ASP A 135 14.26 16.58 37.10
C ASP A 135 13.34 15.37 36.76
N ASP A 136 13.97 14.20 36.61
CA ASP A 136 13.67 12.89 37.22
C ASP A 136 12.24 12.28 37.14
N TYR A 137 12.04 11.30 36.24
CA TYR A 137 11.45 9.99 36.58
C TYR A 137 11.94 8.92 35.60
N PHE A 138 12.71 7.98 36.14
CA PHE A 138 13.02 6.69 35.54
C PHE A 138 11.72 5.95 35.20
N ASP A 139 11.44 5.77 33.91
CA ASP A 139 10.71 4.60 33.43
C ASP A 139 11.62 3.93 32.40
N GLU A 140 12.05 2.71 32.71
CA GLU A 140 12.68 1.81 31.74
C GLU A 140 11.57 1.37 30.77
N GLU A 141 11.19 2.26 29.86
CA GLU A 141 10.45 1.86 28.66
C GLU A 141 11.45 1.12 27.77
N GLU A 142 11.17 -0.16 27.55
CA GLU A 142 11.80 -0.97 26.52
C GLU A 142 11.89 -0.12 25.25
N GLU A 143 13.12 0.15 24.78
CA GLU A 143 13.40 0.81 23.51
C GLU A 143 12.62 0.07 22.41
N SER A 144 11.43 0.57 22.13
CA SER A 144 10.68 0.25 20.93
C SER A 144 11.56 0.71 19.78
N GLU A 145 11.96 -0.23 18.93
CA GLU A 145 12.69 0.01 17.67
C GLU A 145 11.90 0.92 16.68
N PHE A 146 10.82 1.55 17.14
CA PHE A 146 9.94 2.50 16.47
C PHE A 146 9.93 3.91 17.10
N SER A 147 10.75 4.21 18.11
CA SER A 147 10.82 5.57 18.71
C SER A 147 11.39 6.64 17.76
N ASP A 148 11.93 6.24 16.62
CA ASP A 148 12.71 7.13 15.73
C ASP A 148 11.98 7.51 14.44
N ILE A 149 10.74 7.06 14.19
CA ILE A 149 9.95 7.54 13.05
C ILE A 149 9.22 8.81 13.48
N SER A 150 9.79 9.97 13.16
CA SER A 150 9.11 11.26 13.40
C SER A 150 7.84 11.37 12.53
N ASP A 151 6.82 12.08 13.01
CA ASP A 151 5.59 12.35 12.25
C ASP A 151 5.90 12.96 10.86
N GLU A 152 7.00 13.73 10.75
CA GLU A 152 7.51 14.30 9.49
C GLU A 152 7.92 13.23 8.46
N GLU A 153 8.33 12.03 8.90
CA GLU A 153 8.68 10.94 7.99
C GLU A 153 7.45 10.19 7.46
N LEU A 154 6.33 10.19 8.19
CA LEU A 154 5.07 9.62 7.70
C LEU A 154 4.43 10.53 6.63
N ASP A 155 4.58 11.85 6.78
CA ASP A 155 4.11 12.84 5.81
C ASP A 155 4.85 12.73 4.45
N LEU A 156 6.09 12.23 4.43
CA LEU A 156 6.85 12.01 3.18
C LEU A 156 6.07 11.14 2.17
N VAL A 157 5.37 10.13 2.65
CA VAL A 157 4.67 9.16 1.80
C VAL A 157 3.39 9.80 1.23
N THR A 158 2.60 10.45 2.09
CA THR A 158 1.35 11.11 1.70
C THR A 158 1.63 12.29 0.77
N ASP A 159 2.66 13.09 1.05
CA ASP A 159 3.11 14.20 0.21
C ASP A 159 3.56 13.72 -1.16
N PHE A 160 4.36 12.65 -1.23
CA PHE A 160 4.82 12.10 -2.50
C PHE A 160 3.64 11.63 -3.37
N ILE A 161 2.66 10.98 -2.76
CA ILE A 161 1.46 10.52 -3.46
C ILE A 161 0.61 11.72 -3.92
N LEU A 162 0.46 12.75 -3.08
CA LEU A 162 -0.26 13.97 -3.42
C LEU A 162 0.39 14.72 -4.57
N GLU A 163 1.71 14.88 -4.56
CA GLU A 163 2.44 15.51 -5.65
C GLU A 163 2.29 14.71 -6.96
N SER A 164 2.32 13.37 -6.91
CA SER A 164 2.00 12.54 -8.07
C SER A 164 0.56 12.76 -8.55
N ALA A 165 -0.41 12.76 -7.64
CA ALA A 165 -1.83 12.93 -7.94
C ALA A 165 -2.11 14.23 -8.70
N LYS A 166 -1.49 15.34 -8.28
CA LYS A 166 -1.60 16.66 -8.91
C LYS A 166 -1.18 16.67 -10.38
N THR A 167 -0.32 15.73 -10.81
CA THR A 167 0.10 15.60 -12.21
C THR A 167 -0.88 14.81 -13.10
N ARG A 168 -1.88 14.14 -12.52
CA ARG A 168 -2.78 13.23 -13.26
C ARG A 168 -3.97 13.90 -13.92
N PHE A 169 -4.27 15.13 -13.52
CA PHE A 169 -5.37 15.91 -14.02
C PHE A 169 -4.98 17.38 -14.10
N ASN A 170 -5.83 18.23 -14.69
CA ASN A 170 -5.59 19.67 -14.63
C ASN A 170 -5.89 20.19 -13.22
N TYR A 171 -4.86 20.18 -12.37
CA TYR A 171 -4.96 20.59 -10.97
C TYR A 171 -5.31 22.07 -10.81
N SER A 172 -4.82 22.94 -11.70
CA SER A 172 -5.17 24.36 -11.69
C SER A 172 -6.67 24.58 -11.96
N ASP A 173 -7.22 23.96 -13.00
CA ASP A 173 -8.66 24.05 -13.30
C ASP A 173 -9.52 23.44 -12.17
N PHE A 174 -9.02 22.38 -11.54
CA PHE A 174 -9.71 21.75 -10.41
C PHE A 174 -9.76 22.65 -9.18
N LEU A 175 -8.64 23.29 -8.81
CA LEU A 175 -8.61 24.29 -7.74
C LEU A 175 -9.55 25.47 -8.04
N GLU A 176 -9.56 25.97 -9.27
CA GLU A 176 -10.46 27.05 -9.68
C GLU A 176 -11.94 26.64 -9.55
N SER A 177 -12.27 25.37 -9.82
CA SER A 177 -13.64 24.87 -9.68
C SER A 177 -14.14 24.74 -8.24
N LEU A 178 -13.22 24.74 -7.27
CA LEU A 178 -13.51 24.58 -5.84
C LEU A 178 -13.35 25.88 -5.05
N LEU A 179 -13.10 27.01 -5.72
CA LEU A 179 -13.06 28.31 -5.04
C LEU A 179 -14.39 28.57 -4.30
N PRO A 180 -14.37 29.00 -3.04
CA PRO A 180 -13.25 29.67 -2.35
C PRO A 180 -12.34 28.77 -1.50
N MET A 181 -12.37 27.45 -1.64
CA MET A 181 -11.57 26.53 -0.81
C MET A 181 -10.06 26.82 -0.88
N ASP A 182 -9.39 26.71 0.27
CA ASP A 182 -7.95 26.82 0.34
C ASP A 182 -7.25 25.59 -0.26
N LYS A 183 -6.02 25.82 -0.75
CA LYS A 183 -5.26 24.81 -1.48
C LYS A 183 -4.95 23.59 -0.60
N ASP A 184 -4.70 23.81 0.68
CA ASP A 184 -4.26 22.76 1.58
C ASP A 184 -5.44 21.87 1.97
N PHE A 185 -6.61 22.45 2.19
CA PHE A 185 -7.87 21.73 2.35
C PHE A 185 -8.20 20.88 1.11
N VAL A 186 -8.08 21.44 -0.10
CA VAL A 186 -8.30 20.65 -1.32
C VAL A 186 -7.31 19.48 -1.44
N ASN A 187 -6.07 19.64 -0.96
CA ASN A 187 -5.08 18.56 -1.02
C ASN A 187 -5.36 17.48 0.02
N ASN A 188 -5.55 17.86 1.27
CA ASN A 188 -5.56 16.95 2.39
C ASN A 188 -6.97 16.42 2.66
N ASP A 189 -7.95 17.30 2.70
CA ASP A 189 -9.33 16.95 3.07
C ASP A 189 -10.16 16.49 1.88
N ILE A 190 -9.73 16.76 0.64
CA ILE A 190 -10.42 16.26 -0.56
C ILE A 190 -9.59 15.22 -1.30
N ILE A 191 -8.43 15.59 -1.86
CA ILE A 191 -7.67 14.68 -2.74
C ILE A 191 -7.11 13.49 -1.96
N LEU A 192 -6.47 13.73 -0.80
CA LEU A 192 -5.90 12.66 0.01
C LEU A 192 -7.01 11.78 0.60
N ALA A 193 -8.10 12.36 1.08
CA ALA A 193 -9.28 11.62 1.55
C ALA A 193 -9.83 10.67 0.46
N ILE A 194 -10.03 11.17 -0.76
CA ILE A 194 -10.43 10.35 -1.91
C ILE A 194 -9.43 9.21 -2.14
N ILE A 195 -8.13 9.49 -2.08
CA ILE A 195 -7.10 8.49 -2.34
C ILE A 195 -7.09 7.42 -1.26
N ALA A 196 -7.08 7.83 0.00
CA ALA A 196 -6.99 6.95 1.16
C ALA A 196 -8.23 6.05 1.25
N GLU A 197 -9.42 6.64 1.24
CA GLU A 197 -10.67 5.89 1.45
C GLU A 197 -10.98 4.99 0.25
N LYS A 198 -10.76 5.45 -0.99
CA LYS A 198 -10.95 4.57 -2.17
C LYS A 198 -9.92 3.47 -2.28
N ALA A 199 -8.70 3.65 -1.78
CA ALA A 199 -7.70 2.57 -1.75
C ALA A 199 -8.18 1.36 -0.92
N PHE A 200 -9.02 1.62 0.10
CA PHE A 200 -9.62 0.60 0.97
C PHE A 200 -11.05 0.20 0.60
N GLY A 201 -11.58 0.69 -0.52
CA GLY A 201 -12.88 0.25 -1.04
C GLY A 201 -14.09 0.90 -0.39
N VAL A 202 -13.91 2.04 0.30
CA VAL A 202 -15.02 2.81 0.88
C VAL A 202 -15.95 3.32 -0.23
N GLU A 203 -17.26 3.23 0.03
CA GLU A 203 -18.30 3.61 -0.93
C GLU A 203 -18.28 5.12 -1.19
N THR A 204 -18.65 5.54 -2.41
CA THR A 204 -18.56 6.97 -2.81
C THR A 204 -19.41 7.87 -1.91
N THR A 205 -20.56 7.38 -1.46
CA THR A 205 -21.48 8.10 -0.56
C THR A 205 -20.83 8.38 0.80
N GLU A 206 -20.14 7.40 1.37
CA GLU A 206 -19.50 7.54 2.68
C GLU A 206 -18.31 8.52 2.63
N ILE A 207 -17.51 8.45 1.56
CA ILE A 207 -16.43 9.43 1.33
C ILE A 207 -17.03 10.84 1.16
N ALA A 208 -18.15 10.96 0.45
CA ALA A 208 -18.82 12.24 0.26
C ALA A 208 -19.31 12.80 1.60
N GLU A 209 -19.92 11.99 2.46
CA GLU A 209 -20.35 12.39 3.81
C GLU A 209 -19.17 12.87 4.66
N ASN A 210 -18.03 12.16 4.64
CA ASN A 210 -16.83 12.53 5.40
C ASN A 210 -16.25 13.88 4.94
N ILE A 211 -16.12 14.07 3.62
CA ILE A 211 -15.59 15.31 3.05
C ILE A 211 -16.59 16.46 3.24
N LEU A 212 -17.90 16.21 3.17
CA LEU A 212 -18.91 17.24 3.48
C LEU A 212 -18.82 17.69 4.93
N PHE A 213 -18.64 16.76 5.87
CA PHE A 213 -18.42 17.11 7.27
C PHE A 213 -17.19 18.01 7.43
N ALA A 214 -16.07 17.68 6.77
CA ALA A 214 -14.89 18.53 6.77
C ALA A 214 -15.15 19.91 6.13
N CYS A 215 -15.95 19.98 5.05
CA CYS A 215 -16.35 21.24 4.43
C CYS A 215 -17.21 22.09 5.37
N GLU A 216 -18.15 21.49 6.10
CA GLU A 216 -18.99 22.20 7.07
C GLU A 216 -18.16 22.80 8.21
N GLU A 217 -17.18 22.04 8.73
CA GLU A 217 -16.26 22.52 9.77
C GLU A 217 -15.39 23.69 9.26
N ALA A 218 -14.96 23.62 8.01
CA ALA A 218 -14.18 24.67 7.34
C ALA A 218 -15.03 25.83 6.79
N VAL A 219 -16.37 25.79 6.94
CA VAL A 219 -17.32 26.80 6.45
C VAL A 219 -17.32 26.94 4.92
N TYR A 220 -17.09 25.82 4.22
CA TYR A 220 -17.23 25.71 2.78
C TYR A 220 -18.59 25.13 2.40
N GLU A 221 -19.23 25.71 1.38
CA GLU A 221 -20.47 25.19 0.81
C GLU A 221 -20.13 24.26 -0.35
N MET A 222 -20.54 23.00 -0.25
CA MET A 222 -20.40 22.00 -1.30
C MET A 222 -21.67 21.14 -1.38
N ASP A 223 -22.10 20.81 -2.59
CA ASP A 223 -23.25 19.94 -2.81
C ASP A 223 -22.80 18.47 -2.84
N GLU A 224 -23.54 17.61 -2.16
CA GLU A 224 -23.26 16.17 -2.07
C GLU A 224 -23.22 15.51 -3.45
N GLU A 225 -24.18 15.81 -4.34
CA GLU A 225 -24.22 15.21 -5.68
C GLU A 225 -23.02 15.65 -6.53
N ASP A 226 -22.54 16.88 -6.36
CA ASP A 226 -21.37 17.38 -7.06
C ASP A 226 -20.07 16.80 -6.50
N LEU A 227 -20.00 16.59 -5.20
CA LEU A 227 -18.88 15.92 -4.55
C LEU A 227 -18.79 14.44 -4.93
N GLU A 228 -19.90 13.70 -4.96
CA GLU A 228 -19.93 12.31 -5.44
C GLU A 228 -19.39 12.21 -6.89
N LYS A 229 -19.80 13.14 -7.77
CA LYS A 229 -19.28 13.21 -9.15
C LYS A 229 -17.79 13.49 -9.19
N ILE A 230 -17.29 14.34 -8.30
CA ILE A 230 -15.86 14.62 -8.17
C ILE A 230 -15.12 13.37 -7.72
N ILE A 231 -15.58 12.70 -6.66
CA ILE A 231 -15.00 11.46 -6.13
C ILE A 231 -14.92 10.42 -7.25
N ASP A 232 -16.05 10.09 -7.89
CA ASP A 232 -16.12 9.10 -8.96
C ASP A 232 -15.19 9.39 -10.15
N LYS A 233 -15.06 10.68 -10.50
CA LYS A 233 -14.14 11.11 -11.56
C LYS A 233 -12.70 10.95 -11.12
N LYS A 234 -12.36 11.41 -9.92
CA LYS A 234 -11.00 11.39 -9.39
C LYS A 234 -10.51 9.98 -9.10
N SER A 235 -11.35 9.08 -8.59
CA SER A 235 -10.99 7.67 -8.39
C SER A 235 -10.55 6.99 -9.70
N LYS A 236 -11.13 7.39 -10.84
CA LYS A 236 -10.74 6.87 -12.16
C LYS A 236 -9.43 7.47 -12.67
N GLU A 237 -9.21 8.76 -12.42
CA GLU A 237 -8.00 9.48 -12.84
C GLU A 237 -6.77 9.07 -11.99
N LEU A 238 -6.99 8.73 -10.72
CA LEU A 238 -5.98 8.49 -9.69
C LEU A 238 -5.71 7.01 -9.41
N GLY A 239 -6.08 6.10 -10.31
CA GLY A 239 -5.98 4.65 -10.04
C GLY A 239 -4.55 4.16 -9.70
N ALA A 240 -3.50 4.83 -10.19
CA ALA A 240 -2.11 4.50 -9.83
C ALA A 240 -1.78 4.95 -8.40
N GLU A 241 -2.28 6.12 -8.00
CA GLU A 241 -2.14 6.70 -6.67
C GLU A 241 -2.93 5.91 -5.63
N LEU A 242 -4.13 5.43 -5.95
CA LEU A 242 -4.90 4.52 -5.08
C LEU A 242 -4.10 3.24 -4.78
N LEU A 243 -3.52 2.64 -5.81
CA LEU A 243 -2.70 1.43 -5.66
C LEU A 243 -1.41 1.72 -4.89
N ALA A 244 -0.75 2.85 -5.18
CA ALA A 244 0.44 3.28 -4.46
C ALA A 244 0.16 3.50 -2.97
N PHE A 245 -0.96 4.15 -2.64
CA PHE A 245 -1.38 4.38 -1.26
C PHE A 245 -1.63 3.07 -0.51
N LYS A 246 -2.30 2.11 -1.15
CA LYS A 246 -2.52 0.79 -0.56
C LYS A 246 -1.20 0.06 -0.27
N ILE A 247 -0.28 0.04 -1.23
CA ILE A 247 1.05 -0.57 -1.06
C ILE A 247 1.84 0.14 0.04
N ALA A 248 1.78 1.46 0.07
CA ALA A 248 2.48 2.26 1.06
C ALA A 248 1.94 2.00 2.47
N SER A 249 0.62 2.04 2.64
CA SER A 249 -0.03 1.73 3.91
C SER A 249 0.28 0.32 4.39
N ASP A 250 0.22 -0.68 3.52
CA ASP A 250 0.58 -2.07 3.85
C ASP A 250 2.05 -2.18 4.29
N SER A 251 2.96 -1.45 3.63
CA SER A 251 4.40 -1.48 3.92
C SER A 251 4.75 -0.77 5.22
N LEU A 252 4.13 0.40 5.48
CA LEU A 252 4.29 1.13 6.73
C LEU A 252 3.75 0.32 7.92
N GLN A 253 2.60 -0.35 7.77
CA GLN A 253 2.05 -1.26 8.79
C GLN A 253 2.97 -2.43 9.10
N GLN A 254 3.79 -2.86 8.13
CA GLN A 254 4.82 -3.90 8.31
C GLN A 254 6.13 -3.35 8.88
N GLY A 255 6.18 -2.06 9.25
CA GLY A 255 7.35 -1.41 9.82
C GLY A 255 8.43 -1.02 8.80
N ALA A 256 8.08 -0.91 7.51
CA ALA A 256 9.02 -0.41 6.52
C ALA A 256 9.34 1.07 6.73
N ASN A 257 10.62 1.44 6.61
CA ASN A 257 11.02 2.85 6.67
C ASN A 257 10.33 3.67 5.55
N PRO A 258 9.74 4.85 5.84
CA PRO A 258 9.00 5.65 4.87
C PRO A 258 9.79 6.01 3.59
N VAL A 259 11.11 6.25 3.69
CA VAL A 259 11.97 6.54 2.54
C VAL A 259 12.01 5.35 1.57
N ASN A 260 12.10 4.13 2.09
CA ASN A 260 12.09 2.91 1.29
C ASN A 260 10.73 2.68 0.64
N VAL A 261 9.65 3.00 1.37
CA VAL A 261 8.28 2.95 0.84
C VAL A 261 8.12 3.92 -0.33
N VAL A 262 8.59 5.17 -0.19
CA VAL A 262 8.58 6.17 -1.26
C VAL A 262 9.35 5.66 -2.48
N GLN A 263 10.53 5.05 -2.29
CA GLN A 263 11.29 4.46 -3.41
C GLN A 263 10.50 3.37 -4.13
N GLN A 264 9.83 2.49 -3.40
CA GLN A 264 9.01 1.42 -3.94
C GLN A 264 7.83 1.95 -4.77
N ILE A 265 7.06 2.89 -4.21
CA ILE A 265 5.90 3.46 -4.92
C ILE A 265 6.32 4.41 -6.05
N SER A 266 7.52 4.99 -5.99
CA SER A 266 8.02 5.87 -7.06
C SER A 266 8.10 5.16 -8.40
N GLN A 267 8.45 3.87 -8.42
CA GLN A 267 8.51 3.10 -9.67
C GLN A 267 7.12 2.91 -10.29
N LEU A 268 6.11 2.70 -9.44
CA LEU A 268 4.71 2.58 -9.85
C LEU A 268 4.17 3.92 -10.38
N LEU A 269 4.50 5.01 -9.70
CA LEU A 269 4.01 6.35 -10.04
C LEU A 269 4.75 6.98 -11.23
N ARG A 270 5.98 6.54 -11.52
CA ARG A 270 6.79 6.96 -12.69
C ARG A 270 6.52 6.17 -13.96
N SER A 271 5.84 5.01 -13.91
CA SER A 271 5.54 4.25 -15.14
C SER A 271 4.38 4.89 -15.92
N LYS A 272 4.66 5.99 -16.64
CA LYS A 272 3.84 6.53 -17.73
C LYS A 272 4.71 7.11 -18.84
#